data_AF-A0A3F3QGX0-F1
#
_entry.id   AF-A0A3F3QGX0-F1
#
_cell.length_a   1.000
_cell.length_b   1.000
_cell.length_c   1.000
_cell.angle_alpha   90.00
_cell.angle_beta   90.00
_cell.angle_gamma   90.00
#
_symmetry.space_group_name_H-M   'P 1'
#
loop_
_entity.id
_entity.type
_entity.pdbx_description
1 polymer ?
#
loop_
_entity_poly.entity_id
_entity_poly.type
_entity_poly.pdbx_seq_one_letter_code
_entity_poly.pdbx_strand_id
1 'polypeptide(L)'
;MPIPTDGIYFRLLNYQSRNVLVANKGIGESKLTDFNSDDPHYDNQIFELIPRGDGTFYIQSVYVPSSGTKGRIFSISGAVGISFLNTGADSTRFTFEEGSGYLAGWYRLVTPACNLVLTDKSGYGPWNYTANGEKYDDQYFQFQTNYREVTKSAET
;
A
#
# COMPACT_ATOMS: atom_id res chain seq x y z
N MET A 1 -4.46 -14.60 -1.01
CA MET A 1 -3.11 -14.86 -0.47
C MET A 1 -3.10 -14.46 1.00
N PRO A 2 -2.47 -15.19 1.92
CA PRO A 2 -2.42 -14.78 3.32
C PRO A 2 -1.63 -13.46 3.48
N ILE A 3 -1.88 -12.75 4.60
CA ILE A 3 -1.07 -11.59 5.01
C ILE A 3 0.40 -12.04 5.15
N PRO A 4 1.37 -11.38 4.47
CA PRO A 4 2.78 -11.74 4.56
C PRO A 4 3.32 -11.64 5.98
N THR A 5 4.18 -12.58 6.35
CA THR A 5 4.95 -12.50 7.61
C THR A 5 6.13 -11.54 7.46
N ASP A 6 6.74 -11.18 8.60
CA ASP A 6 7.96 -10.35 8.61
C ASP A 6 9.06 -10.93 7.70
N GLY A 7 9.79 -10.04 7.04
CA GLY A 7 10.83 -10.40 6.05
C GLY A 7 10.33 -10.84 4.67
N ILE A 8 9.01 -10.91 4.43
CA ILE A 8 8.45 -11.23 3.11
C ILE A 8 8.08 -9.95 2.36
N TYR A 9 8.61 -9.81 1.15
CA TYR A 9 8.32 -8.70 0.25
C TYR A 9 7.13 -8.99 -0.67
N PHE A 10 6.38 -7.94 -0.99
CA PHE A 10 5.17 -8.05 -1.80
C PHE A 10 4.89 -6.79 -2.64
N ARG A 11 4.10 -6.95 -3.70
CA ARG A 11 3.34 -5.87 -4.35
C ARG A 11 1.92 -5.84 -3.79
N LEU A 12 1.28 -4.67 -3.83
CA LEU A 12 -0.13 -4.52 -3.47
C LEU A 12 -0.97 -4.35 -4.74
N LEU A 13 -1.58 -5.44 -5.20
CA LEU A 13 -2.50 -5.44 -6.34
C LEU A 13 -3.91 -5.04 -5.89
N ASN A 14 -4.51 -4.03 -6.51
CA ASN A 14 -5.91 -3.71 -6.29
C ASN A 14 -6.85 -4.60 -7.13
N TYR A 15 -7.97 -4.99 -6.55
CA TYR A 15 -8.95 -5.87 -7.18
C TYR A 15 -9.61 -5.24 -8.42
N GLN A 16 -10.08 -3.99 -8.31
CA GLN A 16 -10.84 -3.31 -9.35
C GLN A 16 -9.93 -2.70 -10.42
N SER A 17 -8.90 -1.94 -10.03
CA SER A 17 -8.03 -1.28 -11.01
C SER A 17 -7.13 -2.27 -11.76
N ARG A 18 -6.84 -3.42 -11.14
CA ARG A 18 -5.82 -4.39 -11.58
C ARG A 18 -4.41 -3.78 -11.64
N ASN A 19 -4.21 -2.65 -10.96
CA ASN A 19 -2.92 -2.00 -10.84
C ASN A 19 -2.26 -2.35 -9.51
N VAL A 20 -0.94 -2.26 -9.47
CA VAL A 20 -0.18 -2.31 -8.22
C VAL A 20 0.15 -0.91 -7.72
N LEU A 21 0.23 -0.77 -6.41
CA LEU A 21 0.70 0.47 -5.80
C LEU A 21 2.19 0.72 -6.07
N VAL A 22 2.54 2.00 -6.22
CA VAL A 22 3.89 2.50 -6.49
C VAL A 22 4.24 3.57 -5.46
N ALA A 23 5.34 3.35 -4.74
CA ALA A 23 5.92 4.32 -3.84
C ALA A 23 6.87 5.26 -4.58
N ASN A 24 6.43 6.48 -4.89
CA ASN A 24 7.31 7.44 -5.57
C ASN A 24 8.32 8.07 -4.61
N LYS A 25 9.49 8.41 -5.17
CA LYS A 25 10.58 9.09 -4.47
C LYS A 25 10.15 10.46 -3.95
N GLY A 26 10.71 10.89 -2.82
CA GLY A 26 10.51 12.26 -2.31
C GLY A 26 11.27 12.53 -1.01
N ILE A 27 11.10 13.75 -0.48
CA ILE A 27 11.58 14.20 0.83
C ILE A 27 10.35 14.62 1.63
N GLY A 28 10.19 14.12 2.86
CA GLY A 28 8.97 14.36 3.64
C GLY A 28 7.83 13.47 3.15
N GLU A 29 6.87 14.03 2.42
CA GLU A 29 5.75 13.28 1.84
C GLU A 29 5.88 13.23 0.30
N SER A 30 5.57 12.08 -0.30
CA SER A 30 5.52 11.90 -1.75
C SER A 30 4.24 11.18 -2.19
N LYS A 31 4.04 11.12 -3.50
CA LYS A 31 2.87 10.51 -4.11
C LYS A 31 2.91 8.99 -4.00
N LEU A 32 1.81 8.41 -3.57
CA LEU A 32 1.47 7.03 -3.85
C LEU A 32 0.70 7.04 -5.17
N THR A 33 1.17 6.29 -6.16
CA THR A 33 0.48 6.12 -7.45
C THR A 33 0.20 4.65 -7.68
N ASP A 34 -0.42 4.35 -8.81
CA ASP A 34 -0.68 3.00 -9.30
C ASP A 34 0.00 2.79 -10.65
N PHE A 35 0.20 1.53 -11.01
CA PHE A 35 0.79 1.13 -12.29
C PHE A 35 0.27 -0.23 -12.71
N ASN A 36 0.12 -0.43 -14.02
CA ASN A 36 -0.42 -1.68 -14.57
C ASN A 36 0.35 -2.90 -14.04
N SER A 37 -0.35 -3.89 -13.50
CA SER A 37 0.27 -5.06 -12.89
C SER A 37 1.03 -5.94 -13.87
N ASP A 38 0.60 -5.92 -15.14
CA ASP A 38 1.12 -6.76 -16.23
C ASP A 38 2.41 -6.20 -16.86
N ASP A 39 2.69 -4.93 -16.63
CA ASP A 39 3.92 -4.26 -17.07
C ASP A 39 5.12 -4.66 -16.17
N PRO A 40 6.38 -4.35 -16.58
CA PRO A 40 7.56 -4.75 -15.84
C PRO A 40 7.51 -4.39 -14.35
N HIS A 41 8.00 -5.30 -13.51
CA HIS A 41 8.00 -5.11 -12.06
C HIS A 41 9.15 -4.19 -11.67
N TYR A 42 8.85 -3.16 -10.89
CA TYR A 42 9.83 -2.17 -10.44
C TYR A 42 10.04 -2.23 -8.93
N ASP A 43 11.24 -1.88 -8.44
CA ASP A 43 11.56 -1.90 -7.00
C ASP A 43 10.69 -0.94 -6.18
N ASN A 44 10.25 0.17 -6.77
CA ASN A 44 9.30 1.10 -6.17
C ASN A 44 7.87 0.54 -6.03
N GLN A 45 7.57 -0.65 -6.55
CA GLN A 45 6.31 -1.38 -6.34
C GLN A 45 6.37 -2.37 -5.17
N ILE A 46 7.54 -2.50 -4.54
CA ILE A 46 7.81 -3.52 -3.54
C ILE A 46 7.71 -2.94 -2.13
N PHE A 47 7.01 -3.66 -1.27
CA PHE A 47 6.74 -3.30 0.11
C PHE A 47 7.06 -4.45 1.07
N GLU A 48 7.22 -4.10 2.34
CA GLU A 48 7.31 -5.01 3.49
C GLU A 48 6.29 -4.57 4.56
N LEU A 49 5.85 -5.54 5.38
CA LEU A 49 5.05 -5.25 6.57
C LEU A 49 5.95 -5.13 7.78
N ILE A 50 5.83 -4.04 8.53
CA ILE A 50 6.47 -3.91 9.84
C ILE A 50 5.39 -4.07 10.91
N PRO A 51 5.34 -5.22 11.62
CA PRO A 51 4.34 -5.45 12.66
C PRO A 51 4.58 -4.55 13.87
N ARG A 52 3.50 -4.18 14.56
CA ARG A 52 3.53 -3.40 15.79
C ARG A 52 2.88 -4.16 16.94
N GLY A 53 3.27 -3.81 18.17
CA GLY A 53 2.72 -4.41 19.38
C GLY A 53 1.24 -4.10 19.64
N ASP A 54 0.64 -3.17 18.89
CA ASP A 54 -0.77 -2.77 18.99
C ASP A 54 -1.68 -3.49 17.97
N GLY A 55 -1.14 -4.47 17.23
CA GLY A 55 -1.88 -5.22 16.21
C GLY A 55 -2.02 -4.49 14.86
N THR A 56 -1.42 -3.31 14.72
CA THR A 56 -1.33 -2.60 13.43
C THR A 56 -0.01 -2.90 12.71
N PHE A 57 0.05 -2.52 11.44
CA PHE A 57 1.23 -2.69 10.58
C PHE A 57 1.61 -1.36 9.93
N TYR A 58 2.91 -1.15 9.73
CA TYR A 58 3.35 -0.24 8.68
C TYR A 58 3.44 -0.99 7.37
N ILE A 59 3.01 -0.35 6.27
CA ILE A 59 3.30 -0.79 4.92
C ILE A 59 4.47 0.06 4.42
N GLN A 60 5.67 -0.52 4.43
CA GLN A 60 6.91 0.21 4.18
C GLN A 60 7.45 -0.15 2.80
N SER A 61 7.80 0.85 2.00
CA SER A 61 8.49 0.61 0.74
C SER A 61 9.92 0.15 1.00
N VAL A 62 10.37 -0.86 0.26
CA VAL A 62 11.78 -1.28 0.29
C VAL A 62 12.67 -0.34 -0.52
N TYR A 63 12.06 0.53 -1.32
CA TYR A 63 12.75 1.52 -2.10
C TYR A 63 13.33 2.61 -1.21
N VAL A 64 14.66 2.72 -1.21
CA VAL A 64 15.39 3.69 -0.41
C VAL A 64 15.80 4.87 -1.30
N PRO A 65 15.20 6.06 -1.13
CA PRO A 65 15.69 7.27 -1.80
C PRO A 65 17.08 7.66 -1.27
N SER A 66 17.75 8.60 -1.95
CA SER A 66 19.08 9.11 -1.56
C SER A 66 19.15 9.68 -0.15
N SER A 67 18.01 10.06 0.45
CA SER A 67 17.91 10.48 1.85
C SER A 67 18.09 9.34 2.86
N GLY A 68 18.15 8.08 2.43
CA GLY A 68 18.38 6.91 3.26
C GLY A 68 17.19 6.45 4.11
N THR A 69 16.06 7.17 4.06
CA THR A 69 14.86 6.83 4.84
C THR A 69 13.87 6.08 3.98
N LYS A 70 13.44 4.89 4.42
CA LYS A 70 12.35 4.13 3.77
C LYS A 70 11.01 4.83 3.97
N GLY A 71 10.21 4.91 2.91
CA GLY A 71 8.89 5.52 2.95
C GLY A 71 7.82 4.55 3.46
N ARG A 72 6.81 5.05 4.18
CA ARG A 72 5.64 4.30 4.63
C ARG A 72 4.38 4.83 3.98
N ILE A 73 3.46 3.96 3.59
CA ILE A 73 2.14 4.43 3.13
C ILE A 73 1.47 5.20 4.28
N PHE A 74 0.80 6.31 3.95
CA PHE A 74 -0.10 7.01 4.85
C PHE A 74 -1.48 7.21 4.22
N SER A 75 -2.49 7.38 5.07
CA SER A 75 -3.84 7.78 4.68
C SER A 75 -4.40 8.78 5.70
N ILE A 76 -4.79 9.96 5.21
CA ILE A 76 -5.44 11.05 5.97
C ILE A 76 -6.66 11.54 5.19
N SER A 77 -7.56 12.30 5.82
CA SER A 77 -8.76 12.79 5.13
C SER A 77 -8.39 13.56 3.85
N GLY A 78 -8.79 13.02 2.69
CA GLY A 78 -8.53 13.64 1.40
C GLY A 78 -7.10 13.50 0.86
N ALA A 79 -6.27 12.62 1.41
CA ALA A 79 -4.96 12.32 0.82
C ALA A 79 -4.40 10.95 1.22
N VAL A 80 -3.72 10.32 0.27
CA VAL A 80 -2.87 9.13 0.49
C VAL A 80 -1.50 9.37 -0.13
N GLY A 81 -0.47 8.75 0.42
CA GLY A 81 0.88 8.99 -0.05
C GLY A 81 1.92 8.12 0.61
N ILE A 82 3.18 8.49 0.41
CA ILE A 82 4.35 7.90 1.05
C ILE A 82 4.96 8.93 1.98
N SER A 83 5.06 8.61 3.27
CA SER A 83 5.74 9.42 4.27
C SER A 83 7.14 8.87 4.52
N PHE A 84 8.15 9.70 4.28
CA PHE A 84 9.54 9.50 4.65
C PHE A 84 9.85 10.12 6.03
N LEU A 85 8.83 10.51 6.79
CA LEU A 85 8.96 10.98 8.16
C LEU A 85 8.92 9.77 9.10
N ASN A 86 9.97 9.59 9.92
CA ASN A 86 10.00 8.50 10.91
C ASN A 86 9.20 8.88 12.18
N THR A 87 7.97 9.36 12.02
CA THR A 87 7.19 9.99 13.11
C THR A 87 6.15 9.07 13.75
N GLY A 88 6.00 7.83 13.25
CA GLY A 88 5.07 6.85 13.83
C GLY A 88 3.60 7.28 13.87
N ALA A 89 3.22 8.26 13.04
CA ALA A 89 1.89 8.85 12.99
C ALA A 89 0.79 7.81 12.77
N ASP A 90 -0.38 8.03 13.34
CA ASP A 90 -1.50 7.07 13.27
C ASP A 90 -2.01 6.86 11.84
N SER A 91 -1.85 7.86 10.96
CA SER A 91 -2.16 7.77 9.53
C SER A 91 -1.30 6.76 8.76
N THR A 92 -0.20 6.28 9.35
CA THR A 92 0.68 5.28 8.74
C THR A 92 0.39 3.85 9.23
N ARG A 93 -0.52 3.69 10.19
CA ARG A 93 -0.80 2.40 10.84
C ARG A 93 -2.03 1.75 10.23
N PHE A 94 -1.86 0.54 9.71
CA PHE A 94 -2.92 -0.20 9.02
C PHE A 94 -3.35 -1.45 9.77
N THR A 95 -4.64 -1.75 9.72
CA THR A 95 -5.23 -3.06 9.97
C THR A 95 -5.75 -3.63 8.66
N PHE A 96 -5.89 -4.96 8.60
CA PHE A 96 -6.35 -5.66 7.39
C PHE A 96 -7.69 -6.34 7.67
N GLU A 97 -8.70 -5.99 6.88
CA GLU A 97 -10.00 -6.66 6.92
C GLU A 97 -10.14 -7.55 5.69
N GLU A 98 -10.24 -8.87 5.88
CA GLU A 98 -10.41 -9.80 4.78
C GLU A 98 -11.81 -9.67 4.15
N GLY A 99 -11.88 -9.75 2.82
CA GLY A 99 -13.11 -9.86 2.07
C GLY A 99 -13.78 -11.22 2.22
N SER A 100 -15.05 -11.29 1.83
CA SER A 100 -15.85 -12.51 1.84
C SER A 100 -16.23 -12.95 0.43
N GLY A 101 -16.60 -14.23 0.25
CA GLY A 101 -17.07 -14.73 -1.04
C GLY A 101 -16.01 -14.63 -2.13
N TYR A 102 -16.31 -13.94 -3.24
CA TYR A 102 -15.36 -13.76 -4.35
C TYR A 102 -14.15 -12.87 -3.98
N LEU A 103 -14.22 -12.16 -2.85
CA LEU A 103 -13.14 -11.34 -2.31
C LEU A 103 -12.33 -12.05 -1.20
N ALA A 104 -12.56 -13.35 -0.95
CA ALA A 104 -11.75 -14.12 -0.01
C ALA A 104 -10.26 -14.06 -0.42
N GLY A 105 -9.37 -13.81 0.55
CA GLY A 105 -7.94 -13.59 0.30
C GLY A 105 -7.56 -12.24 -0.33
N TRP A 106 -8.50 -11.29 -0.37
CA TRP A 106 -8.29 -9.86 -0.61
C TRP A 106 -8.59 -9.07 0.66
N TYR A 107 -7.92 -7.95 0.87
CA TYR A 107 -7.95 -7.21 2.13
C TYR A 107 -8.22 -5.74 1.90
N ARG A 108 -9.09 -5.17 2.73
CA ARG A 108 -9.18 -3.72 2.93
C ARG A 108 -8.02 -3.28 3.80
N LEU A 109 -7.31 -2.24 3.36
CA LEU A 109 -6.20 -1.65 4.11
C LEU A 109 -6.74 -0.43 4.88
N VAL A 110 -7.00 -0.62 6.17
CA VAL A 110 -7.72 0.37 7.00
C VAL A 110 -6.77 1.07 7.95
N THR A 111 -6.83 2.40 8.00
CA THR A 111 -6.22 3.19 9.08
C THR A 111 -7.25 3.40 10.20
N PRO A 112 -7.20 2.62 11.29
CA PRO A 112 -8.29 2.57 12.26
C PRO A 112 -8.49 3.90 12.99
N ALA A 113 -7.41 4.60 13.34
CA ALA A 113 -7.48 5.89 14.02
C ALA A 113 -8.08 7.01 13.16
N CYS A 114 -7.95 6.91 11.83
CA CYS A 114 -8.50 7.88 10.89
C CYS A 114 -9.87 7.45 10.34
N ASN A 115 -10.29 6.20 10.59
CA ASN A 115 -11.48 5.60 10.00
C ASN A 115 -11.49 5.68 8.46
N LEU A 116 -10.34 5.43 7.84
CA LEU A 116 -10.17 5.46 6.38
C LEU A 116 -9.70 4.12 5.85
N VAL A 117 -10.20 3.73 4.68
CA VAL A 117 -9.75 2.59 3.90
C VAL A 117 -9.07 3.07 2.62
N LEU A 118 -7.95 2.45 2.26
CA LEU A 118 -7.28 2.72 0.99
C LEU A 118 -8.18 2.26 -0.17
N THR A 119 -8.22 3.04 -1.24
CA THR A 119 -8.94 2.72 -2.47
C THR A 119 -8.04 2.90 -3.67
N ASP A 120 -8.25 2.15 -4.74
CA ASP A 120 -7.65 2.44 -6.03
C ASP A 120 -8.64 2.13 -7.16
N LYS A 121 -9.06 3.20 -7.84
CA LYS A 121 -10.06 3.13 -8.91
C LYS A 121 -9.37 3.42 -10.23
N SER A 122 -9.56 2.53 -11.20
CA SER A 122 -8.97 2.65 -12.53
C SER A 122 -9.15 4.05 -13.12
N GLY A 123 -8.03 4.67 -13.50
CA GLY A 123 -7.99 6.02 -14.08
C GLY A 123 -7.97 7.19 -13.09
N TYR A 124 -8.08 6.94 -11.79
CA TYR A 124 -8.05 7.96 -10.73
C TYR A 124 -6.87 7.80 -9.77
N GLY A 125 -6.29 6.60 -9.72
CA GLY A 125 -5.18 6.24 -8.86
C GLY A 125 -5.58 6.08 -7.39
N PRO A 126 -4.58 5.91 -6.49
CA PRO A 126 -4.83 5.65 -5.08
C PRO A 126 -5.49 6.84 -4.37
N TRP A 127 -6.49 6.53 -3.55
CA TRP A 127 -7.22 7.48 -2.71
C TRP A 127 -7.65 6.81 -1.40
N ASN A 128 -8.54 7.45 -0.65
CA ASN A 128 -9.18 6.82 0.50
C ASN A 128 -10.67 7.13 0.62
N TYR A 129 -11.36 6.27 1.36
CA TYR A 129 -12.77 6.41 1.66
C TYR A 129 -13.03 6.08 3.13
N THR A 130 -14.21 6.41 3.63
CA THR A 130 -14.63 6.09 5.00
C THR A 130 -14.71 4.57 5.21
N ALA A 131 -14.07 4.04 6.27
CA ALA A 131 -13.91 2.59 6.44
C ALA A 131 -15.17 1.86 6.96
N ASN A 132 -15.99 2.52 7.77
CA ASN A 132 -17.20 1.95 8.39
C ASN A 132 -18.48 2.11 7.55
N GLY A 133 -18.36 2.53 6.29
CA GLY A 133 -19.47 2.65 5.35
C GLY A 133 -19.65 1.42 4.44
N GLU A 134 -20.30 1.66 3.29
CA GLU A 134 -20.43 0.67 2.23
C GLU A 134 -19.05 0.25 1.71
N LYS A 135 -18.92 -1.05 1.40
CA LYS A 135 -17.69 -1.66 0.93
C LYS A 135 -17.75 -1.80 -0.59
N TYR A 136 -16.77 -1.25 -1.27
CA TYR A 136 -16.65 -1.29 -2.72
C TYR A 136 -15.44 -2.11 -3.15
N ASP A 137 -15.49 -2.64 -4.37
CA ASP A 137 -14.46 -3.51 -4.94
C ASP A 137 -13.09 -2.82 -5.06
N ASP A 138 -13.03 -1.50 -5.28
CA ASP A 138 -11.80 -0.69 -5.29
C ASP A 138 -11.09 -0.60 -3.93
N GLN A 139 -11.71 -1.06 -2.84
CA GLN A 139 -11.13 -1.04 -1.49
C GLN A 139 -10.27 -2.27 -1.19
N TYR A 140 -10.23 -3.25 -2.10
CA TYR A 140 -9.64 -4.57 -1.83
C TYR A 140 -8.29 -4.75 -2.54
N PHE A 141 -7.29 -5.17 -1.76
CA PHE A 141 -5.93 -5.40 -2.23
C PHE A 141 -5.47 -6.83 -1.92
N GLN A 142 -4.60 -7.36 -2.77
CA GLN A 142 -3.93 -8.64 -2.55
C GLN A 142 -2.43 -8.42 -2.40
N PHE A 143 -1.86 -9.08 -1.39
CA PHE A 143 -0.41 -9.20 -1.22
C PHE A 143 0.14 -10.21 -2.24
N GLN A 144 0.78 -9.71 -3.30
CA GLN A 144 1.42 -10.53 -4.31
C GLN A 144 2.89 -10.75 -3.95
N THR A 145 3.26 -11.99 -3.64
CA THR A 145 4.65 -12.38 -3.32
C THR A 145 5.35 -13.11 -4.45
N ASN A 146 4.58 -13.61 -5.44
CA ASN A 146 5.04 -14.40 -6.58
C ASN A 146 5.22 -13.55 -7.84
N TYR A 147 5.91 -12.43 -7.73
CA TYR A 147 6.25 -11.57 -8.85
C TYR A 147 7.61 -11.97 -9.44
N ARG A 148 7.73 -11.94 -10.78
CA ARG A 148 8.97 -12.21 -11.54
C ARG A 148 10.06 -11.17 -11.26
N GLU A 149 11.23 -11.35 -11.87
CA GLU A 149 12.40 -10.46 -11.78
C GLU A 149 12.04 -8.97 -11.69
N VAL A 150 12.63 -8.31 -10.69
CA VAL A 150 12.42 -6.89 -10.40
C VAL A 150 13.45 -6.07 -11.18
N THR A 151 12.96 -5.14 -11.99
CA THR A 151 13.76 -4.12 -12.66
C THR A 151 13.99 -2.97 -11.71
N LYS A 152 15.22 -2.45 -11.63
CA LYS A 152 15.50 -1.24 -10.85
C LYS A 152 14.74 -0.05 -11.46
N SER A 153 13.97 0.71 -10.68
CA SER A 153 13.35 1.94 -11.17
C SER A 153 14.40 2.94 -11.65
N ALA A 154 14.11 3.64 -12.74
CA ALA A 154 14.94 4.75 -13.19
C ALA A 154 15.07 5.82 -12.10
N GLU A 155 16.26 6.41 -11.98
CA GLU A 155 16.49 7.60 -11.17
C GLU A 155 15.97 8.81 -11.95
N THR A 156 14.67 9.08 -11.84
CA THR A 156 14.06 10.36 -12.26
C THR A 156 14.02 11.33 -11.11
#